data_AF-A0A948KIL5-F1
#
_entry.id   AF-A0A948KIL5-F1
#
_cell.length_a   1.000
_cell.length_b   1.000
_cell.length_c   1.000
_cell.angle_alpha   90.00
_cell.angle_beta   90.00
_cell.angle_gamma   90.00
#
_symmetry.space_group_name_H-M   'P 1'
#
loop_
_entity.id
_entity.type
_entity.pdbx_description
1 polymer ?
#
loop_
_entity_poly.entity_id
_entity_poly.type
_entity_poly.pdbx_seq_one_letter_code
_entity_poly.pdbx_strand_id
1 'polypeptide(L)'
;MADDFHTTMAKHQDSMTEEDQKKAGQAISGDMDDEHKEFMQTVLNLIDSKEIDPLNAQSFLNQDVYEGLDEEWKDKTDLALLNIANLIRSIDEVRRHNDSPNESPQMQTMIEHLWQIKQRIEEHYDVFKF
;
A
#
# COMPACT_ATOMS: atom_id res chain seq x y z
N MET A 1 27.13 25.34 14.65
CA MET A 1 26.69 23.96 14.33
C MET A 1 25.18 24.00 14.12
N ALA A 2 24.74 24.49 12.95
CA ALA A 2 23.33 24.62 12.60
C ALA A 2 23.08 24.39 11.09
N ASP A 3 23.96 23.61 10.43
CA ASP A 3 23.96 23.46 8.97
C ASP A 3 23.53 22.06 8.48
N ASP A 4 23.30 21.10 9.35
CA ASP A 4 23.09 19.70 8.92
C ASP A 4 21.62 19.34 8.64
N PHE A 5 20.67 20.08 9.22
CA PHE A 5 19.24 19.81 9.02
C PHE A 5 18.72 20.30 7.66
N HIS A 6 19.25 21.42 7.17
CA HIS A 6 18.81 22.02 5.90
C HIS A 6 19.35 21.26 4.68
N THR A 7 20.52 20.61 4.78
CA THR A 7 21.11 19.88 3.65
C THR A 7 20.44 18.52 3.42
N THR A 8 19.95 17.87 4.48
CA THR A 8 19.21 16.60 4.36
C THR A 8 17.80 16.80 3.77
N MET A 9 17.14 17.91 4.13
CA MET A 9 15.85 18.30 3.53
C MET A 9 15.97 18.63 2.03
N ALA A 10 17.06 19.29 1.62
CA ALA A 10 17.27 19.65 0.22
C ALA A 10 17.51 18.44 -0.71
N LYS A 11 17.93 17.28 -0.17
CA LYS A 11 18.14 16.05 -0.97
C LYS A 11 16.88 15.18 -1.13
N HIS A 12 15.83 15.42 -0.35
CA HIS A 12 14.56 14.69 -0.42
C HIS A 12 13.43 15.49 -1.09
N GLN A 13 13.75 16.67 -1.63
CA GLN A 13 12.74 17.60 -2.13
C GLN A 13 12.31 17.34 -3.58
N ASP A 14 12.86 16.29 -4.23
CA ASP A 14 12.70 16.03 -5.67
C ASP A 14 11.70 14.91 -6.02
N SER A 15 10.75 14.55 -5.15
CA SER A 15 9.80 13.47 -5.49
C SER A 15 8.42 13.57 -4.87
N MET A 16 7.91 14.79 -4.63
CA MET A 16 6.48 14.99 -4.42
C MET A 16 6.07 16.27 -5.10
N THR A 17 5.27 16.15 -6.15
CA THR A 17 4.73 17.33 -6.85
C THR A 17 3.79 18.11 -5.92
N GLU A 18 3.59 19.40 -6.17
CA GLU A 18 2.62 20.20 -5.40
C GLU A 18 1.19 19.63 -5.48
N GLU A 19 0.90 18.79 -6.48
CA GLU A 19 -0.34 18.01 -6.58
C GLU A 19 -0.39 16.88 -5.54
N ASP A 20 0.70 16.15 -5.32
CA ASP A 20 0.76 15.05 -4.34
C ASP A 20 0.59 15.56 -2.91
N GLN A 21 1.14 16.75 -2.62
CA GLN A 21 0.96 17.41 -1.31
C GLN A 21 -0.45 17.94 -1.13
N LYS A 22 -1.13 18.39 -2.20
CA LYS A 22 -2.53 18.83 -2.15
C LYS A 22 -3.50 17.68 -1.94
N LYS A 23 -3.24 16.51 -2.53
CA LYS A 23 -4.06 15.30 -2.36
C LYS A 23 -4.05 14.77 -0.92
N ALA A 24 -2.91 14.88 -0.23
CA ALA A 24 -2.75 14.41 1.16
C ALA A 24 -3.63 15.14 2.20
N GLY A 25 -4.13 16.35 1.88
CA GLY A 25 -4.92 17.18 2.79
C GLY A 25 -6.42 17.27 2.48
N GLN A 26 -6.87 16.68 1.38
CA GLN A 26 -8.29 16.66 1.03
C GLN A 26 -8.93 15.38 1.57
N ALA A 27 -10.03 15.53 2.31
CA ALA A 27 -10.93 14.40 2.52
C ALA A 27 -11.31 13.90 1.12
N ILE A 28 -11.08 12.62 0.83
CA ILE A 28 -11.46 12.00 -0.43
C ILE A 28 -12.99 12.04 -0.50
N SER A 29 -13.54 13.14 -0.98
CA SER A 29 -14.96 13.28 -1.32
C SER A 29 -15.06 13.04 -2.82
N GLY A 30 -15.24 11.78 -3.18
CA GLY A 30 -15.34 11.31 -4.56
C GLY A 30 -15.43 9.79 -4.59
N ASP A 31 -15.97 9.25 -5.68
CA ASP A 31 -15.84 7.83 -5.95
C ASP A 31 -14.37 7.51 -6.23
N MET A 32 -13.89 6.39 -5.70
CA MET A 32 -12.59 5.80 -6.05
C MET A 32 -12.44 5.74 -7.58
N ASP A 33 -11.27 6.06 -8.12
CA ASP A 33 -11.03 5.89 -9.56
C ASP A 33 -11.12 4.41 -9.98
N ASP A 34 -11.23 4.16 -11.27
CA ASP A 34 -11.49 2.80 -11.76
C ASP A 34 -10.29 1.86 -11.50
N GLU A 35 -9.06 2.37 -11.55
CA GLU A 35 -7.85 1.57 -11.27
C GLU A 35 -7.79 1.12 -9.80
N HIS A 36 -8.05 2.02 -8.86
CA HIS A 36 -8.10 1.69 -7.44
C HIS A 36 -9.29 0.78 -7.12
N LYS A 37 -10.43 0.90 -7.84
CA LYS A 37 -11.57 -0.02 -7.69
C LYS A 37 -11.21 -1.43 -8.14
N GLU A 38 -10.55 -1.55 -9.28
CA GLU A 38 -10.06 -2.83 -9.79
C GLU A 38 -9.01 -3.44 -8.85
N PHE A 39 -8.11 -2.62 -8.32
CA PHE A 39 -7.13 -3.06 -7.33
C PHE A 39 -7.79 -3.54 -6.04
N MET A 40 -8.73 -2.78 -5.49
CA MET A 40 -9.52 -3.18 -4.33
C MET A 40 -10.20 -4.52 -4.59
N GLN A 41 -10.90 -4.67 -5.72
CA GLN A 41 -11.55 -5.93 -6.08
C GLN A 41 -10.56 -7.08 -6.16
N THR A 42 -9.37 -6.84 -6.71
CA THR A 42 -8.30 -7.85 -6.78
C THR A 42 -7.86 -8.29 -5.38
N VAL A 43 -7.56 -7.36 -4.49
CA VAL A 43 -7.20 -7.65 -3.10
C VAL A 43 -8.30 -8.44 -2.40
N LEU A 44 -9.56 -8.01 -2.54
CA LEU A 44 -10.70 -8.69 -1.92
C LEU A 44 -10.91 -10.09 -2.46
N ASN A 45 -10.78 -10.28 -3.78
CA ASN A 45 -10.90 -11.58 -4.42
C ASN A 45 -9.80 -12.53 -3.95
N LEU A 46 -8.57 -12.06 -3.75
CA LEU A 46 -7.46 -12.87 -3.23
C LEU A 46 -7.70 -13.30 -1.78
N ILE A 47 -8.34 -12.45 -0.97
CA ILE A 47 -8.77 -12.81 0.39
C ILE A 47 -9.88 -13.87 0.33
N ASP A 48 -10.89 -13.68 -0.52
CA ASP A 48 -12.03 -14.58 -0.63
C ASP A 48 -11.65 -15.95 -1.21
N SER A 49 -10.70 -15.99 -2.15
CA SER A 49 -10.13 -17.22 -2.69
C SER A 49 -9.12 -17.89 -1.74
N LYS A 50 -8.73 -17.21 -0.66
CA LYS A 50 -7.69 -17.64 0.30
C LYS A 50 -6.29 -17.75 -0.29
N GLU A 51 -6.04 -17.09 -1.41
CA GLU A 51 -4.70 -16.94 -1.99
C GLU A 51 -3.81 -16.06 -1.11
N ILE A 52 -4.43 -15.13 -0.39
CA ILE A 52 -3.84 -14.39 0.72
C ILE A 52 -4.67 -14.54 2.00
N ASP A 53 -3.99 -14.55 3.14
CA ASP A 53 -4.59 -14.61 4.48
C ASP A 53 -4.27 -13.31 5.23
N PRO A 54 -5.28 -12.47 5.56
CA PRO A 54 -5.10 -11.22 6.30
C PRO A 54 -4.37 -11.36 7.64
N LEU A 55 -4.31 -12.56 8.22
CA LEU A 55 -3.60 -12.83 9.48
C LEU A 55 -2.18 -13.37 9.30
N ASN A 56 -1.78 -13.69 8.06
CA ASN A 56 -0.46 -14.20 7.74
C ASN A 56 0.18 -13.35 6.64
N ALA A 57 1.00 -12.38 7.04
CA ALA A 57 1.61 -11.44 6.12
C ALA A 57 2.47 -12.11 5.03
N GLN A 58 3.14 -13.22 5.36
CA GLN A 58 3.96 -13.95 4.39
C GLN A 58 3.15 -14.54 3.23
N SER A 59 1.83 -14.68 3.37
CA SER A 59 0.94 -15.13 2.30
C SER A 59 0.80 -14.11 1.17
N PHE A 60 1.12 -12.83 1.42
CA PHE A 60 0.99 -11.73 0.46
C PHE A 60 2.08 -11.72 -0.61
N LEU A 61 3.21 -12.36 -0.30
CA LEU A 61 4.39 -12.35 -1.13
C LEU A 61 4.32 -13.45 -2.19
N ASN A 62 4.81 -13.13 -3.38
CA ASN A 62 5.31 -14.12 -4.31
C ASN A 62 6.70 -14.57 -3.82
N GLN A 63 6.73 -15.74 -3.17
CA GLN A 63 7.94 -16.25 -2.50
C GLN A 63 9.10 -16.47 -3.47
N ASP A 64 8.83 -16.86 -4.71
CA ASP A 64 9.88 -17.06 -5.72
C ASP A 64 10.58 -15.73 -6.07
N VAL A 65 9.83 -14.63 -6.13
CA VAL A 65 10.38 -13.28 -6.37
C VAL A 65 11.10 -12.78 -5.12
N TYR A 66 10.46 -12.92 -3.94
CA TYR A 66 11.02 -12.48 -2.67
C TYR A 66 12.36 -13.16 -2.36
N GLU A 67 12.47 -14.47 -2.55
CA GLU A 67 13.72 -15.22 -2.34
C GLU A 67 14.83 -14.76 -3.28
N GLY A 68 14.48 -14.29 -4.48
CA GLY A 68 15.40 -13.75 -5.47
C GLY A 68 15.88 -12.31 -5.20
N LEU A 69 15.26 -11.59 -4.25
CA LEU A 69 15.68 -10.24 -3.88
C LEU A 69 17.06 -10.26 -3.21
N ASP A 70 17.82 -9.18 -3.42
CA ASP A 70 19.00 -8.90 -2.61
C ASP A 70 18.61 -8.52 -1.17
N GLU A 71 19.59 -8.50 -0.27
CA GLU A 71 19.36 -8.25 1.15
C GLU A 71 18.73 -6.88 1.42
N GLU A 72 19.15 -5.85 0.68
CA GLU A 72 18.60 -4.50 0.82
C GLU A 72 17.11 -4.44 0.46
N TRP A 73 16.71 -5.10 -0.63
CA TRP A 73 15.33 -5.14 -1.07
C TRP A 73 14.46 -6.08 -0.23
N LYS A 74 15.03 -7.14 0.34
CA LYS A 74 14.33 -7.96 1.35
C LYS A 74 13.99 -7.14 2.58
N ASP A 75 14.95 -6.41 3.14
CA ASP A 75 14.73 -5.56 4.31
C ASP A 75 13.64 -4.50 4.06
N LYS A 76 13.68 -3.83 2.89
CA LYS A 76 12.65 -2.87 2.48
C LYS A 76 11.29 -3.53 2.33
N THR A 77 11.24 -4.70 1.70
CA THR A 77 10.00 -5.46 1.51
C THR A 77 9.42 -5.90 2.85
N ASP A 78 10.24 -6.38 3.78
CA ASP A 78 9.80 -6.79 5.12
C ASP A 78 9.22 -5.61 5.92
N LEU A 79 9.85 -4.44 5.85
CA LEU A 79 9.32 -3.22 6.46
C LEU A 79 7.99 -2.79 5.83
N ALA A 80 7.88 -2.84 4.51
CA ALA A 80 6.63 -2.56 3.80
C ALA A 80 5.54 -3.58 4.18
N LEU A 81 5.92 -4.85 4.32
CA LEU A 81 5.02 -5.95 4.63
C LEU A 81 4.32 -5.78 5.97
N LEU A 82 5.02 -5.27 6.99
CA LEU A 82 4.41 -4.95 8.29
C LEU A 82 3.28 -3.91 8.17
N ASN A 83 3.48 -2.88 7.35
CA ASN A 83 2.47 -1.85 7.12
C ASN A 83 1.30 -2.39 6.29
N ILE A 84 1.61 -3.14 5.22
CA ILE A 84 0.63 -3.80 4.36
C ILE A 84 -0.24 -4.76 5.17
N ALA A 85 0.34 -5.53 6.10
CA ALA A 85 -0.43 -6.46 6.93
C ALA A 85 -1.48 -5.77 7.80
N ASN A 86 -1.13 -4.63 8.39
CA ASN A 86 -2.10 -3.84 9.15
C ASN A 86 -3.20 -3.28 8.24
N LEU A 87 -2.88 -2.85 7.03
CA LEU A 87 -3.86 -2.34 6.06
C LEU A 87 -4.80 -3.43 5.56
N ILE A 88 -4.28 -4.58 5.12
CA ILE A 88 -5.09 -5.71 4.63
C ILE A 88 -6.02 -6.21 5.74
N ARG A 89 -5.53 -6.29 6.97
CA ARG A 89 -6.38 -6.63 8.12
C ARG A 89 -7.51 -5.62 8.32
N SER A 90 -7.19 -4.32 8.27
CA SER A 90 -8.19 -3.25 8.42
C SER A 90 -9.21 -3.25 7.27
N ILE A 91 -8.77 -3.54 6.05
CA ILE A 91 -9.62 -3.72 4.87
C ILE A 91 -10.60 -4.89 5.08
N ASP A 92 -10.09 -6.04 5.53
CA ASP A 92 -10.95 -7.20 5.81
C ASP A 92 -11.94 -6.92 6.96
N GLU A 93 -11.51 -6.19 8.00
CA GLU A 93 -12.38 -5.76 9.10
C GLU A 93 -13.49 -4.81 8.63
N VAL A 94 -13.15 -3.74 7.89
CA VAL A 94 -14.14 -2.79 7.34
C VAL A 94 -15.12 -3.51 6.42
N ARG A 95 -14.64 -4.44 5.60
CA ARG A 95 -15.48 -5.25 4.72
C ARG A 95 -16.48 -6.11 5.51
N ARG A 96 -16.07 -6.72 6.62
CA ARG A 96 -16.95 -7.57 7.44
C ARG A 96 -18.02 -6.77 8.21
N HIS A 97 -17.76 -5.49 8.47
CA HIS A 97 -18.62 -4.65 9.32
C HIS A 97 -19.43 -3.60 8.55
N ASN A 98 -19.29 -3.53 7.23
CA ASN A 98 -20.00 -2.57 6.38
C ASN A 98 -20.73 -3.32 5.27
N ASP A 99 -22.03 -3.03 5.10
CA ASP A 99 -22.87 -3.64 4.04
C ASP A 99 -22.50 -3.12 2.63
N SER A 100 -21.86 -1.94 2.54
CA SER A 100 -21.35 -1.31 1.31
C SER A 100 -19.92 -0.79 1.50
N PRO A 101 -18.91 -1.67 1.68
CA PRO A 101 -17.54 -1.25 2.00
C PRO A 101 -16.90 -0.40 0.89
N ASN A 102 -17.29 -0.64 -0.36
CA ASN A 102 -16.81 0.04 -1.56
C ASN A 102 -17.20 1.53 -1.61
N GLU A 103 -18.22 1.92 -0.85
CA GLU A 103 -18.73 3.30 -0.80
C GLU A 103 -18.14 4.08 0.40
N SER A 104 -17.32 3.42 1.24
CA SER A 104 -16.77 4.08 2.44
C SER A 104 -15.50 4.86 2.11
N PRO A 105 -15.41 6.15 2.47
CA PRO A 105 -14.17 6.94 2.30
C PRO A 105 -12.96 6.31 3.02
N GLN A 106 -13.22 5.57 4.11
CA GLN A 106 -12.20 4.84 4.83
C GLN A 106 -11.60 3.70 3.99
N MET A 107 -12.42 2.90 3.30
CA MET A 107 -11.93 1.86 2.38
C MET A 107 -11.08 2.48 1.28
N GLN A 108 -11.55 3.58 0.69
CA GLN A 108 -10.81 4.29 -0.36
C GLN A 108 -9.42 4.72 0.11
N THR A 109 -9.34 5.33 1.28
CA THR A 109 -8.06 5.77 1.87
C THR A 109 -7.11 4.59 2.14
N MET A 110 -7.64 3.46 2.63
CA MET A 110 -6.82 2.27 2.90
C MET A 110 -6.28 1.64 1.62
N ILE A 111 -7.11 1.57 0.57
CA ILE A 111 -6.73 1.01 -0.73
C ILE A 111 -5.69 1.90 -1.42
N GLU A 112 -5.88 3.22 -1.43
CA GLU A 112 -4.89 4.17 -1.93
C GLU A 112 -3.54 3.99 -1.21
N HIS A 113 -3.55 3.91 0.12
CA HIS A 113 -2.32 3.74 0.88
C HIS A 113 -1.65 2.39 0.59
N LEU A 114 -2.44 1.32 0.45
CA LEU A 114 -1.93 0.00 0.08
C LEU A 114 -1.26 0.04 -1.31
N TRP A 115 -1.91 0.67 -2.29
CA TRP A 115 -1.37 0.89 -3.63
C TRP A 115 -0.05 1.65 -3.60
N GLN A 116 0.01 2.78 -2.87
CA GLN A 116 1.22 3.58 -2.77
C GLN A 116 2.41 2.83 -2.15
N ILE A 117 2.17 2.00 -1.12
CA ILE A 117 3.24 1.19 -0.52
C ILE A 117 3.74 0.14 -1.52
N LYS A 118 2.81 -0.54 -2.20
CA LYS A 118 3.11 -1.54 -3.24
C LYS A 118 3.98 -0.96 -4.34
N GLN A 119 3.57 0.16 -4.93
CA GLN A 119 4.29 0.81 -6.05
C GLN A 119 5.76 1.11 -5.69
N ARG A 120 6.06 1.55 -4.47
CA ARG A 120 7.45 1.82 -4.03
C ARG A 120 8.38 0.61 -4.08
N ILE A 121 7.84 -0.60 -3.94
CA ILE A 121 8.62 -1.83 -4.04
C ILE A 121 8.61 -2.33 -5.49
N GLU A 122 7.46 -2.27 -6.15
CA GLU A 122 7.26 -2.85 -7.49
C GLU A 122 7.76 -2.01 -8.66
N GLU A 123 8.12 -0.75 -8.42
CA GLU A 123 9.00 -0.01 -9.33
C GLU A 123 10.30 -0.78 -9.62
N HIS A 124 10.70 -1.69 -8.71
CA HIS A 124 11.89 -2.52 -8.83
C HIS A 124 11.59 -4.02 -8.93
N TYR A 125 10.66 -4.54 -8.12
CA TYR A 125 10.36 -5.97 -8.04
C TYR A 125 8.87 -6.26 -7.77
N ASP A 126 8.24 -7.02 -8.67
CA ASP A 126 6.85 -7.49 -8.57
C ASP A 126 6.70 -8.59 -7.50
N VAL A 127 6.75 -8.20 -6.23
CA VAL A 127 6.88 -9.12 -5.08
C VAL A 127 5.55 -9.43 -4.40
N PHE A 128 4.51 -8.61 -4.58
CA PHE A 128 3.20 -8.85 -3.97
C PHE A 128 2.27 -9.59 -4.94
N LYS A 129 1.33 -10.37 -4.42
CA LYS A 129 0.38 -11.17 -5.24
C LYS A 129 -0.81 -10.37 -5.80
N PHE A 130 -1.00 -9.16 -5.32
CA PHE A 130 -2.05 -8.21 -5.70
C PHE A 130 -1.39 -7.04 -6.40
#